data_AF-A0A2H5VE92-F1
#
_entry.id   AF-A0A2H5VE92-F1
#
_cell.length_a   1.000
_cell.length_b   1.000
_cell.length_c   1.000
_cell.angle_alpha   90.00
_cell.angle_beta   90.00
_cell.angle_gamma   90.00
#
_symmetry.space_group_name_H-M   'P 1'
#
loop_
_entity.id
_entity.type
_entity.pdbx_description
1 polymer ?
#
loop_
_entity_poly.entity_id
_entity_poly.type
_entity_poly.pdbx_seq_one_letter_code
_entity_poly.pdbx_strand_id
1 'polypeptide(L)'
;MRKFVKGGRISCAIKGLIDGGLKVPVSALPDVKRVEGEHIQNYARELKEKDEALYLKKFSKLLAKGLKPENYVDHFHKVKEEILRRFKNE
;
A
#
# COMPACT_ATOMS: atom_id res chain seq x y z
N MET A 1 -8.40 5.58 -22.81
CA MET A 1 -8.28 4.40 -21.91
C MET A 1 -6.94 4.45 -21.18
N ARG A 2 -6.89 4.17 -19.87
CA ARG A 2 -5.60 4.07 -19.15
C ARG A 2 -4.90 2.76 -19.57
N LYS A 3 -3.60 2.84 -19.88
CA LYS A 3 -2.79 1.65 -20.19
C LYS A 3 -2.68 0.75 -18.96
N PHE A 4 -2.72 -0.55 -19.18
CA PHE A 4 -2.39 -1.53 -18.15
C PHE A 4 -0.87 -1.55 -17.96
N VAL A 5 -0.41 -1.27 -16.75
CA VAL A 5 1.01 -1.17 -16.42
C VAL A 5 1.26 -1.99 -15.15
N LYS A 6 2.32 -2.80 -15.17
CA LYS A 6 2.80 -3.55 -14.00
C LYS A 6 3.12 -2.58 -12.86
N GLY A 7 2.51 -2.78 -11.68
CA GLY A 7 2.69 -1.87 -10.55
C GLY A 7 1.78 -0.64 -10.56
N GLY A 8 0.88 -0.52 -11.53
CA GLY A 8 -0.16 0.50 -11.55
C GLY A 8 -1.33 0.14 -10.62
N ARG A 9 -2.14 1.15 -10.26
CA ARG A 9 -3.31 0.99 -9.37
C ARG A 9 -4.27 -0.11 -9.82
N ILE A 10 -4.50 -0.24 -11.14
CA ILE A 10 -5.39 -1.26 -11.72
C ILE A 10 -4.82 -2.68 -11.48
N SER A 11 -3.51 -2.86 -11.68
CA SER A 11 -2.86 -4.16 -11.45
C SER A 11 -2.86 -4.55 -9.96
N CYS A 12 -2.73 -3.59 -9.04
CA CYS A 12 -2.83 -3.85 -7.60
C CYS A 12 -4.24 -4.25 -7.17
N ALA A 13 -5.27 -3.62 -7.73
CA ALA A 13 -6.66 -4.01 -7.46
C ALA A 13 -6.93 -5.45 -7.92
N ILE A 14 -6.45 -5.83 -9.12
CA ILE A 14 -6.58 -7.20 -9.63
C ILE A 14 -5.83 -8.20 -8.73
N LYS A 15 -4.64 -7.84 -8.24
CA LYS A 15 -3.91 -8.68 -7.27
C LYS A 15 -4.75 -8.95 -6.02
N GLY A 16 -5.42 -7.93 -5.47
CA GLY A 16 -6.32 -8.09 -4.32
C GLY A 16 -7.52 -9.00 -4.61
N LEU A 17 -8.11 -8.92 -5.81
CA LEU A 17 -9.20 -9.82 -6.22
C LEU A 17 -8.75 -11.29 -6.27
N ILE A 18 -7.54 -11.52 -6.81
CA ILE A 18 -6.94 -12.86 -6.87
C ILE A 18 -6.65 -13.38 -5.47
N ASP A 19 -6.09 -12.54 -4.59
CA ASP A 19 -5.83 -12.89 -3.19
C ASP A 19 -7.13 -13.15 -2.41
N GLY A 20 -8.25 -12.57 -2.83
CA GLY A 20 -9.61 -12.85 -2.33
C GLY A 20 -10.26 -14.12 -2.91
N GLY A 21 -9.57 -14.87 -3.77
CA GLY A 21 -10.04 -16.15 -4.31
C GLY A 21 -10.67 -16.10 -5.70
N LEU A 22 -10.74 -14.93 -6.36
CA LEU A 22 -11.25 -14.82 -7.73
C LEU A 22 -10.17 -15.21 -8.75
N LYS A 23 -10.52 -16.09 -9.70
CA LYS A 23 -9.63 -16.45 -10.82
C LYS A 23 -9.72 -15.41 -11.93
N VAL A 24 -8.76 -14.50 -11.99
CA VAL A 24 -8.65 -13.48 -13.04
C VAL A 24 -7.42 -13.75 -13.91
N PRO A 25 -7.58 -13.92 -15.24
CA PRO A 25 -6.43 -14.09 -16.13
C PRO A 25 -5.69 -12.76 -16.31
N VAL A 26 -4.46 -12.69 -15.79
CA VAL A 26 -3.61 -11.48 -15.87
C VAL A 26 -2.16 -11.86 -16.08
N SER A 27 -1.49 -11.13 -16.96
CA SER A 27 -0.09 -11.41 -17.36
C SER A 27 0.96 -10.74 -16.47
N ALA A 28 0.63 -9.62 -15.82
CA ALA A 28 1.59 -8.88 -15.00
C ALA A 28 0.97 -8.39 -13.68
N LEU A 29 1.46 -8.96 -12.58
CA LEU A 29 1.12 -8.57 -11.22
C LEU A 29 2.19 -7.65 -10.62
N PRO A 30 1.81 -6.74 -9.70
CA PRO A 30 2.75 -5.96 -8.93
C PRO A 30 3.54 -6.85 -7.96
N ASP A 31 4.71 -6.36 -7.56
CA ASP A 31 5.48 -6.94 -6.46
C ASP A 31 4.73 -6.79 -5.12
N VAL A 32 4.80 -7.79 -4.25
CA VAL A 32 4.14 -7.79 -2.94
C VAL A 32 4.61 -6.61 -2.07
N LYS A 33 5.91 -6.31 -2.09
CA LYS A 33 6.51 -5.17 -1.36
C LYS A 33 5.93 -3.82 -1.79
N ARG A 34 5.53 -3.73 -3.06
CA ARG A 34 4.85 -2.55 -3.61
C ARG A 34 3.44 -2.42 -3.06
N VAL A 35 2.75 -3.54 -2.88
CA VAL A 35 1.37 -3.59 -2.36
C VAL A 35 1.34 -3.26 -0.87
N GLU A 36 2.29 -3.79 -0.09
CA GLU A 36 2.41 -3.55 1.35
C GLU A 36 2.87 -2.13 1.70
N GLY A 37 3.45 -1.40 0.72
CA GLY A 37 3.88 -0.01 0.91
C GLY A 37 5.30 0.15 1.44
N GLU A 38 6.15 -0.88 1.34
CA GLU A 38 7.56 -0.84 1.78
C GLU A 38 8.32 0.32 1.14
N HIS A 39 8.07 0.58 -0.15
CA HIS A 39 8.64 1.73 -0.87
C HIS A 39 8.27 3.09 -0.27
N ILE A 40 7.09 3.24 0.32
CA ILE A 40 6.65 4.48 0.99
C ILE A 40 7.38 4.61 2.33
N GLN A 41 7.47 3.52 3.09
CA GLN A 41 8.20 3.46 4.36
C GLN A 41 9.68 3.81 4.17
N ASN A 42 10.34 3.21 3.18
CA ASN A 42 11.75 3.48 2.87
C ASN A 42 11.95 4.94 2.44
N TYR A 43 11.12 5.44 1.53
CA TYR A 43 11.20 6.83 1.08
C TYR A 43 10.95 7.84 2.22
N ALA A 44 10.02 7.52 3.13
CA ALA A 44 9.77 8.33 4.31
C ALA A 44 10.96 8.36 5.27
N ARG A 45 11.61 7.21 5.51
CA ARG A 45 12.81 7.12 6.35
C ARG A 45 13.96 7.94 5.77
N GLU A 46 14.22 7.79 4.48
CA GLU A 46 15.25 8.58 3.78
C GLU A 46 14.97 10.09 3.85
N LEU A 47 13.70 10.50 3.65
CA LEU A 47 13.33 11.91 3.72
C LEU A 47 13.49 12.47 5.12
N LYS A 48 13.14 11.71 6.16
CA LYS A 48 13.28 12.15 7.54
C LYS A 48 14.74 12.39 7.94
N GLU A 49 15.66 11.59 7.41
CA GLU A 49 17.11 11.75 7.64
C GLU A 49 17.71 12.89 6.80
N LYS A 50 17.25 13.08 5.56
CA LYS A 50 17.82 14.06 4.61
C LYS A 50 17.22 15.46 4.73
N ASP A 51 15.89 15.56 4.87
CA ASP A 51 15.14 16.83 4.86
C ASP A 51 13.77 16.68 5.56
N GLU A 52 13.75 17.04 6.84
CA GLU A 52 12.56 16.99 7.69
C GLU A 52 11.45 17.94 7.21
N ALA A 53 11.79 19.10 6.63
CA ALA A 53 10.81 20.05 6.13
C ALA A 53 10.07 19.49 4.91
N LEU A 54 10.80 18.83 4.00
CA LEU A 54 10.20 18.17 2.84
C LEU A 54 9.35 16.96 3.27
N TYR A 55 9.80 16.20 4.27
CA TYR A 55 9.04 15.10 4.87
C TYR A 55 7.66 15.59 5.39
N LEU A 56 7.66 16.62 6.24
CA LEU A 56 6.45 17.21 6.80
C LEU A 56 5.52 17.73 5.70
N LYS A 57 6.07 18.38 4.66
CA LYS A 57 5.27 18.89 3.53
C LYS A 57 4.61 17.76 2.73
N LYS A 58 5.36 16.71 2.38
CA LYS A 58 4.88 15.59 1.55
C LYS A 58 3.88 14.71 2.30
N PHE A 59 4.13 14.45 3.59
CA PHE A 59 3.31 13.55 4.40
C PHE A 59 2.36 14.27 5.35
N SER A 60 2.24 15.60 5.27
CA SER A 60 1.34 16.45 6.07
C SER A 60 -0.05 15.83 6.30
N LYS A 61 -0.69 15.35 5.23
CA LYS A 61 -2.03 14.74 5.31
C LYS A 61 -2.08 13.40 6.07
N LEU A 62 -1.01 12.61 6.01
CA LEU A 62 -0.92 11.35 6.76
C LEU A 62 -0.65 11.64 8.23
N LEU A 63 0.29 12.56 8.49
CA LEU A 63 0.66 12.99 9.85
C LEU A 63 -0.53 13.64 10.56
N ALA A 64 -1.33 14.46 9.87
CA ALA A 64 -2.55 15.05 10.41
C ALA A 64 -3.60 14.00 10.82
N LYS A 65 -3.56 12.80 10.22
CA LYS A 65 -4.42 11.66 10.58
C LYS A 65 -3.80 10.76 11.65
N GLY A 66 -2.65 11.13 12.21
CA GLY A 66 -1.92 10.34 13.20
C GLY A 66 -1.20 9.11 12.62
N LEU A 67 -1.16 8.95 11.28
CA LEU A 67 -0.47 7.83 10.65
C LEU A 67 0.95 8.24 10.27
N LYS A 68 1.94 7.57 10.88
CA LYS A 68 3.34 7.71 10.48
C LYS A 68 3.60 6.93 9.18
N PRO A 69 4.13 7.57 8.14
CA PRO A 69 4.58 6.90 6.90
C PRO A 69 5.58 5.76 7.15
N GLU A 70 6.34 5.82 8.24
CA GLU A 70 7.25 4.76 8.68
C GLU A 70 6.53 3.47 9.09
N ASN A 71 5.27 3.53 9.52
CA ASN A 71 4.52 2.36 9.99
C ASN A 71 3.48 1.90 8.95
N TYR A 72 3.70 2.24 7.68
CA TYR A 72 2.72 2.01 6.62
C TYR A 72 2.48 0.51 6.36
N VAL A 73 3.56 -0.28 6.39
CA VAL A 73 3.51 -1.74 6.24
C VAL A 73 2.70 -2.35 7.38
N ASP A 74 3.01 -1.99 8.63
CA ASP A 74 2.27 -2.50 9.80
C ASP A 74 0.79 -2.15 9.74
N HIS A 75 0.47 -0.91 9.35
CA HIS A 75 -0.91 -0.47 9.19
C HIS A 75 -1.64 -1.25 8.08
N PHE A 76 -0.96 -1.54 6.97
CA PHE A 76 -1.50 -2.37 5.89
C PHE A 76 -1.86 -3.78 6.39
N HIS A 77 -0.96 -4.44 7.12
CA HIS A 77 -1.23 -5.77 7.69
C HIS A 77 -2.39 -5.73 8.67
N LYS A 78 -2.42 -4.75 9.59
CA LYS A 78 -3.51 -4.58 10.54
C LYS A 78 -4.87 -4.46 9.86
N VAL A 79 -4.98 -3.59 8.86
CA VAL A 79 -6.24 -3.38 8.12
C VAL A 79 -6.62 -4.63 7.33
N LYS A 80 -5.65 -5.29 6.70
CA LYS A 80 -5.89 -6.56 5.98
C LYS A 80 -6.44 -7.63 6.93
N GLU A 81 -5.88 -7.77 8.12
CA GLU A 81 -6.39 -8.68 9.13
C GLU A 81 -7.80 -8.32 9.60
N GLU A 82 -8.08 -7.03 9.85
CA GLU A 82 -9.42 -6.58 10.25
C GLU A 82 -10.47 -6.90 9.19
N ILE A 83 -10.15 -6.69 7.91
CA ILE A 83 -11.02 -7.08 6.78
C ILE A 83 -11.25 -8.60 6.81
N LEU A 84 -10.18 -9.39 6.87
CA LEU A 84 -10.31 -10.85 6.89
C LEU A 84 -11.14 -11.33 8.08
N ARG A 85 -10.91 -10.79 9.28
CA ARG A 85 -11.70 -11.13 10.48
C ARG A 85 -13.18 -10.78 10.28
N ARG A 86 -13.48 -9.63 9.68
CA ARG A 86 -14.86 -9.15 9.48
C ARG A 86 -15.66 -10.00 8.49
N PHE A 87 -15.00 -10.54 7.47
CA PHE A 87 -15.62 -11.34 6.40
C PHE A 87 -15.45 -12.87 6.59
N LYS A 88 -14.70 -13.33 7.59
CA LYS A 88 -14.60 -14.77 7.93
C LYS A 88 -15.77 -15.30 8.76
N ASN A 89 -16.60 -14.40 9.28
CA ASN A 89 -17.79 -14.71 10.09
C ASN A 89 -19.10 -14.65 9.29
N GLU A 90 -19.03 -14.56 7.97
CA GLU A 90 -20.13 -14.78 7.01
C GLU A 90 -19.86 -16.09 6.25
#